data_AF-A0A6M3LRE8-F1
#
_entry.id   AF-A0A6M3LRE8-F1
#
_cell.length_a   1.000
_cell.length_b   1.000
_cell.length_c   1.000
_cell.angle_alpha   90.00
_cell.angle_beta   90.00
_cell.angle_gamma   90.00
#
_symmetry.space_group_name_H-M   'P 1'
#
loop_
_entity.id
_entity.type
_entity.pdbx_description
1 polymer ?
#
loop_
_entity_poly.entity_id
_entity_poly.type
_entity_poly.pdbx_seq_one_letter_code
_entity_poly.pdbx_strand_id
1 'polypeptide(L)'
;MEKAEIREYLERNNEPNLTPEELDHVAMCMEHISKWYYEDYPLGEFLTAVVRNDLIEACFRADSINCKALKLYAYFLSWNLPADWRKKANG
;
A
#
# COMPACT_ATOMS: atom_id res chain seq x y z
N MET A 1 10.45 -2.73 5.18
CA MET A 1 9.83 -3.96 5.69
C MET A 1 9.94 -5.01 4.61
N GLU A 2 10.33 -6.21 4.98
CA GLU A 2 10.34 -7.34 4.05
C GLU A 2 8.91 -7.87 3.82
N LYS A 3 8.68 -8.55 2.70
CA LYS A 3 7.36 -9.09 2.33
C LYS A 3 6.76 -9.98 3.44
N ALA A 4 7.60 -10.72 4.18
CA ALA A 4 7.17 -11.56 5.29
C ALA A 4 6.58 -10.75 6.46
N GLU A 5 7.20 -9.63 6.84
CA GLU A 5 6.72 -8.75 7.93
C GLU A 5 5.39 -8.09 7.56
N ILE A 6 5.23 -7.74 6.28
CA ILE A 6 3.98 -7.18 5.75
C ILE A 6 2.87 -8.23 5.79
N ARG A 7 3.17 -9.48 5.44
CA ARG A 7 2.20 -10.59 5.48
C ARG A 7 1.64 -10.81 6.89
N GLU A 8 2.50 -10.86 7.90
CA GLU A 8 2.06 -10.99 9.29
C GLU A 8 1.18 -9.82 9.75
N TYR A 9 1.51 -8.60 9.33
CA TYR A 9 0.69 -7.43 9.61
C TYR A 9 -0.70 -7.54 8.99
N LEU A 10 -0.79 -7.98 7.74
CA LEU A 10 -2.06 -8.14 7.03
C LEU A 10 -2.91 -9.25 7.66
N GLU A 11 -2.33 -10.39 8.02
CA GLU A 11 -3.03 -11.49 8.69
C GLU A 11 -3.63 -11.06 10.05
N ARG A 12 -2.91 -10.21 10.82
CA ARG A 12 -3.42 -9.66 12.10
C ARG A 12 -4.53 -8.63 11.91
N ASN A 13 -4.59 -7.96 10.76
CA ASN A 13 -5.52 -6.87 10.48
C ASN A 13 -6.48 -7.20 9.32
N ASN A 14 -6.78 -8.49 9.10
CA ASN A 14 -7.49 -9.04 7.93
C ASN A 14 -8.99 -8.67 7.86
N GLU A 15 -9.33 -7.41 8.13
CA GLU A 15 -10.51 -6.72 7.62
C GLU A 15 -10.05 -5.90 6.40
N PRO A 16 -10.05 -6.50 5.20
CA PRO A 16 -11.03 -7.44 4.66
C PRO A 16 -10.53 -8.89 4.68
N ASN A 17 -11.42 -9.87 4.73
CA ASN A 17 -11.10 -11.30 4.60
C ASN A 17 -10.48 -11.61 3.21
N LEU A 18 -9.20 -11.31 3.04
CA LEU A 18 -8.44 -11.58 1.84
C LEU A 18 -8.04 -13.05 1.81
N THR A 19 -8.05 -13.67 0.62
CA THR A 19 -7.45 -15.00 0.44
C THR A 19 -5.92 -14.92 0.59
N PRO A 20 -5.22 -16.05 0.79
CA PRO A 20 -3.75 -16.05 0.83
C PRO A 20 -3.09 -15.42 -0.40
N GLU A 21 -3.66 -15.61 -1.58
CA GLU A 21 -3.17 -15.04 -2.84
C GLU A 21 -3.44 -13.52 -2.90
N GLU A 22 -4.60 -13.09 -2.43
CA GLU A 22 -4.93 -11.67 -2.32
C GLU A 22 -4.01 -10.96 -1.30
N LEU A 23 -3.70 -11.62 -0.18
CA LEU A 23 -2.72 -11.14 0.80
C LEU A 23 -1.33 -10.99 0.18
N ASP A 24 -0.88 -11.96 -0.62
CA ASP A 24 0.39 -11.89 -1.34
C ASP A 24 0.45 -10.73 -2.32
N HIS A 25 -0.66 -10.46 -3.02
CA HIS A 25 -0.79 -9.31 -3.91
C HIS A 25 -0.67 -7.98 -3.14
N VAL A 26 -1.42 -7.82 -2.06
CA VAL A 26 -1.39 -6.61 -1.22
C VAL A 26 -0.01 -6.41 -0.60
N ALA A 27 0.64 -7.48 -0.14
CA ALA A 27 1.97 -7.42 0.43
C ALA A 27 3.02 -6.92 -0.58
N MET A 28 2.94 -7.38 -1.83
CA MET A 28 3.78 -6.89 -2.93
C MET A 28 3.55 -5.39 -3.19
N CYS A 29 2.29 -4.92 -3.17
CA CYS A 29 1.99 -3.49 -3.32
C CYS A 29 2.61 -2.64 -2.20
N MET A 30 2.54 -3.10 -0.95
CA MET A 30 3.17 -2.41 0.20
C MET A 30 4.70 -2.47 0.16
N GLU A 31 5.28 -3.56 -0.35
CA GLU A 31 6.71 -3.65 -0.63
C GLU A 31 7.13 -2.58 -1.66
N HIS A 32 6.37 -2.42 -2.75
CA HIS A 32 6.63 -1.39 -3.75
C HIS A 32 6.55 0.02 -3.14
N ILE A 33 5.58 0.29 -2.27
CA ILE A 33 5.51 1.55 -1.52
C ILE A 33 6.76 1.76 -0.66
N SER A 34 7.25 0.70 0.01
CA SER A 34 8.47 0.78 0.81
C SER A 34 9.69 1.10 -0.05
N LYS A 35 9.87 0.38 -1.17
CA LYS A 35 10.96 0.62 -2.11
C LYS A 35 10.88 2.01 -2.75
N TRP A 36 9.68 2.49 -3.05
CA TRP A 36 9.50 3.86 -3.53
C TRP A 36 10.02 4.87 -2.51
N TYR A 37 9.70 4.66 -1.24
CA TYR A 37 10.13 5.56 -0.18
C TYR A 37 11.64 5.51 0.04
N TYR A 38 12.23 4.32 0.20
CA TYR A 38 13.64 4.14 0.60
C TYR A 38 14.64 4.05 -0.57
N GLU A 39 14.20 3.66 -1.75
CA GLU A 39 15.06 3.27 -2.89
C GLU A 39 14.68 3.97 -4.21
N ASP A 40 13.77 4.96 -4.17
CA ASP A 40 13.26 5.67 -5.35
C ASP A 40 12.67 4.77 -6.45
N TYR A 41 12.11 3.62 -6.04
CA TYR A 41 11.44 2.70 -6.95
C TYR A 41 10.19 3.34 -7.60
N PRO A 42 9.99 3.19 -8.92
CA PRO A 42 8.84 3.76 -9.61
C PRO A 42 7.53 3.05 -9.23
N LEU A 43 6.49 3.83 -8.95
CA LEU A 43 5.15 3.32 -8.64
C LEU A 43 4.27 3.30 -9.90
N GLY A 44 3.39 2.29 -9.97
CA GLY A 44 2.26 2.29 -10.90
C GLY A 44 1.21 3.34 -10.52
N GLU A 45 0.24 3.57 -11.40
CA GLU A 45 -0.76 4.64 -11.25
C GLU A 45 -1.59 4.51 -9.97
N PHE A 46 -2.05 3.29 -9.64
CA PHE A 46 -2.79 3.03 -8.41
C PHE A 46 -1.99 3.42 -7.16
N LEU A 47 -0.77 2.90 -7.01
CA LEU A 47 0.06 3.19 -5.82
C LEU A 47 0.49 4.65 -5.78
N THR A 48 0.67 5.28 -6.94
CA THR A 48 0.93 6.72 -7.05
C THR A 48 -0.23 7.53 -6.49
N ALA A 49 -1.48 7.18 -6.83
CA ALA A 49 -2.67 7.82 -6.27
C ALA A 49 -2.79 7.60 -4.75
N VAL A 50 -2.50 6.38 -4.29
CA VAL A 50 -2.48 6.03 -2.85
C VAL A 50 -1.48 6.88 -2.08
N VAL A 51 -0.22 6.99 -2.53
CA VAL A 51 0.79 7.81 -1.83
C VAL A 51 0.54 9.31 -1.97
N ARG A 52 -0.20 9.75 -3.00
CA ARG A 52 -0.65 11.15 -3.12
C ARG A 52 -1.87 11.48 -2.28
N ASN A 53 -2.42 10.50 -1.56
CA ASN A 53 -3.65 10.66 -0.79
C ASN A 53 -4.83 11.14 -1.67
N ASP A 54 -4.85 10.73 -2.93
CA ASP A 54 -5.95 10.97 -3.87
C ASP A 54 -6.88 9.75 -3.86
N LEU A 55 -7.88 9.80 -2.97
CA LEU A 55 -8.82 8.70 -2.78
C LEU A 55 -9.64 8.41 -4.04
N ILE A 56 -10.02 9.44 -4.79
CA ILE A 56 -10.87 9.26 -5.98
C ILE A 56 -10.08 8.53 -7.05
N GLU A 57 -8.86 8.98 -7.36
CA GLU A 57 -8.01 8.33 -8.35
C GLU A 57 -7.61 6.91 -7.90
N ALA A 58 -7.31 6.71 -6.61
CA ALA A 58 -6.99 5.40 -6.07
C ALA A 58 -8.15 4.41 -6.24
N CYS A 59 -9.39 4.84 -5.97
CA CYS A 59 -10.58 4.01 -6.19
C CYS A 59 -10.80 3.67 -7.67
N PHE A 60 -10.56 4.61 -8.60
CA PHE A 60 -10.74 4.36 -10.03
C PHE A 60 -9.67 3.44 -10.62
N ARG A 61 -8.43 3.50 -10.10
CA ARG A 61 -7.30 2.69 -10.59
C ARG A 61 -7.18 1.33 -9.92
N ALA A 62 -7.85 1.12 -8.79
CA ALA A 62 -7.78 -0.12 -8.04
C ALA A 62 -8.43 -1.28 -8.81
N ASP A 63 -7.74 -2.42 -8.87
CA ASP A 63 -8.39 -3.68 -9.20
C ASP A 63 -9.29 -4.16 -8.04
N SER A 64 -9.95 -5.31 -8.22
CA SER A 64 -10.88 -5.86 -7.23
C SER A 64 -10.21 -6.24 -5.90
N ILE A 65 -8.91 -6.56 -5.89
CA ILE A 65 -8.16 -6.91 -4.68
C ILE A 65 -7.76 -5.63 -3.95
N ASN A 66 -7.20 -4.68 -4.68
CA ASN A 66 -6.77 -3.38 -4.18
C ASN A 66 -7.94 -2.55 -3.64
N CYS A 67 -9.12 -2.65 -4.25
CA CYS A 67 -10.35 -2.05 -3.74
C CYS A 67 -10.68 -2.53 -2.31
N LYS A 68 -10.56 -3.84 -2.06
CA LYS A 68 -10.77 -4.40 -0.71
C LYS A 68 -9.72 -3.84 0.25
N ALA A 69 -8.46 -3.75 -0.18
CA ALA A 69 -7.32 -3.43 0.67
C ALA A 69 -7.04 -1.93 0.89
N LEU A 70 -7.87 -1.00 0.38
CA LEU A 70 -7.64 0.46 0.50
C LEU A 70 -7.33 0.93 1.93
N LYS A 71 -8.09 0.43 2.92
CA LYS A 71 -7.88 0.75 4.34
C LYS A 71 -6.49 0.32 4.84
N LEU A 72 -6.01 -0.83 4.38
CA LEU A 72 -4.71 -1.38 4.76
C LEU A 72 -3.57 -0.52 4.22
N TYR A 73 -3.69 -0.01 2.99
CA TYR A 73 -2.72 0.95 2.45
C TYR A 73 -2.65 2.24 3.27
N ALA A 74 -3.81 2.80 3.64
CA ALA A 74 -3.86 4.01 4.46
C ALA A 74 -3.19 3.80 5.84
N TYR A 75 -3.41 2.64 6.47
CA TYR A 75 -2.71 2.30 7.71
C TYR A 75 -1.21 2.12 7.49
N PHE A 76 -0.81 1.42 6.43
CA PHE A 76 0.60 1.19 6.14
C PHE A 76 1.37 2.50 5.99
N LEU A 77 0.84 3.44 5.21
CA LEU A 77 1.43 4.78 5.08
C LEU A 77 1.48 5.54 6.41
N SER A 78 0.43 5.42 7.23
CA SER A 78 0.31 6.20 8.47
C SER A 78 1.21 5.68 9.60
N TRP A 79 1.46 4.37 9.65
CA TRP A 79 2.11 3.73 10.80
C TRP A 79 3.47 3.10 10.48
N ASN A 80 3.72 2.72 9.22
CA ASN A 80 4.94 1.99 8.84
C ASN A 80 5.90 2.81 7.98
N LEU A 81 5.49 3.97 7.45
CA LEU A 81 6.39 4.91 6.79
C LEU A 81 6.74 6.11 7.68
N PRO A 82 7.94 6.71 7.53
CA PRO A 82 8.28 7.96 8.19
C PRO A 82 7.35 9.10 7.79
N ALA A 83 7.01 9.98 8.73
CA ALA A 83 5.94 10.99 8.57
C ALA A 83 6.10 11.95 7.38
N ASP A 84 7.30 12.10 6.84
CA ASP A 84 7.62 12.91 5.67
C ASP A 84 7.36 12.23 4.32
N TRP A 85 6.85 11.00 4.28
CA TRP A 85 6.37 10.35 3.05
C TRP A 85 5.39 11.23 2.27
N ARG A 86 4.56 12.02 2.95
CA ARG A 86 3.63 12.98 2.33
C ARG A 86 4.35 14.09 1.58
N LYS A 87 5.52 14.53 2.05
CA LYS A 87 6.33 15.53 1.35
C LYS A 87 6.91 14.92 0.09
N LYS A 88 7.44 13.69 0.17
CA LYS A 88 7.97 12.96 -0.98
C LYS A 88 6.91 12.73 -2.07
N ALA A 89 5.67 12.44 -1.68
CA ALA A 89 4.60 12.20 -2.65
C ALA A 89 4.15 13.44 -3.44
N ASN A 90 4.41 14.64 -2.91
CA ASN A 90 3.96 15.93 -3.46
C ASN A 90 5.10 16.78 -4.04
N GLY A 91 6.34 16.33 -3.93
CA GLY A 91 7.52 16.92 -4.58
C GLY A 91 7.74 16.33 -5.96
#